data_AF-A0AAV8HWH2-F1
#
_entry.id   AF-A0AAV8HWH2-F1
#
_cell.length_a   1.000
_cell.length_b   1.000
_cell.length_c   1.000
_cell.angle_alpha   90.00
_cell.angle_beta   90.00
_cell.angle_gamma   90.00
#
_symmetry.space_group_name_H-M   'P 1'
#
loop_
_entity.id
_entity.type
_entity.pdbx_description
1 polymer ?
#
loop_
_entity_poly.entity_id
_entity_poly.type
_entity_poly.pdbx_seq_one_letter_code
_entity_poly.pdbx_strand_id
1 'polypeptide(L)' 'MSQPPGFVDTAYPNHVCLLTKSLYGLKQAPRAWFQKLSSALLDVGFVASNYDPSLFIAHHTIIHYSSWCMLMIF' A
#
# COMPACT_ATOMS: atom_id res chain seq x y z
N MET A 1 -14.68 16.08 3.97
CA MET A 1 -14.99 14.68 4.34
C MET A 1 -16.49 14.61 4.56
N SER A 2 -17.20 13.68 3.92
CA SER A 2 -18.65 13.50 4.09
C SER A 2 -18.92 12.10 4.59
N GLN A 3 -20.03 11.92 5.32
CA GLN A 3 -20.48 10.60 5.74
C GLN A 3 -20.79 9.73 4.50
N PRO A 4 -20.49 8.42 4.55
CA PRO A 4 -20.79 7.54 3.44
C PRO A 4 -22.31 7.34 3.29
N PRO A 5 -22.80 7.18 2.06
CA PRO A 5 -24.22 6.93 1.82
C PRO A 5 -24.66 5.65 2.54
N GLY A 6 -25.76 5.73 3.29
CA GLY A 6 -26.28 4.64 4.12
C GLY A 6 -25.85 4.64 5.60
N PHE A 7 -24.91 5.50 5.99
CA PHE A 7 -24.49 5.71 7.39
C PHE A 7 -24.65 7.16 7.85
N VAL A 8 -25.55 7.90 7.21
CA VAL A 8 -25.77 9.31 7.53
C VAL A 8 -26.55 9.42 8.84
N ASP A 9 -25.96 10.08 9.84
CA ASP A 9 -26.60 10.35 11.13
C ASP A 9 -27.23 11.75 11.09
N THR A 10 -28.55 11.83 11.28
CA THR A 10 -29.30 13.09 11.26
C THR A 10 -29.01 13.99 12.47
N ALA A 11 -28.61 13.40 13.61
CA ALA A 11 -28.23 14.16 14.81
C ALA A 11 -26.80 14.71 14.72
N TYR A 12 -25.92 14.00 14.02
CA TYR A 12 -24.51 14.37 13.86
C TYR A 12 -24.06 14.29 12.40
N PRO A 13 -24.54 15.16 11.50
CA PRO A 13 -24.33 15.04 10.05
C PRO A 13 -22.86 15.19 9.61
N ASN A 14 -22.02 15.76 10.48
CA ASN A 14 -20.61 16.04 10.19
C ASN A 14 -19.64 15.06 10.88
N HIS A 15 -20.14 14.12 11.69
CA HIS A 15 -19.28 13.16 12.39
C HIS A 15 -18.77 12.08 11.42
N VAL A 16 -17.46 11.95 11.31
CA VAL A 16 -16.81 10.87 10.56
C VAL A 16 -15.70 10.27 11.40
N CYS A 17 -15.57 8.95 11.37
CA CYS A 17 -14.46 8.27 12.02
C CYS A 17 -13.20 8.36 11.15
N LEU A 18 -12.17 9.03 11.65
CA LEU A 18 -10.85 9.02 11.01
C LEU A 18 -10.07 7.80 11.48
N LEU A 19 -9.70 6.96 10.52
CA LEU A 19 -8.88 5.78 10.78
C LEU A 19 -7.42 6.20 10.97
N THR A 20 -6.84 5.90 12.15
CA THR A 20 -5.43 6.19 12.46
C THR A 20 -4.46 5.12 11.97
N LYS A 21 -4.95 3.90 11.71
CA LYS A 21 -4.17 2.75 11.20
C LYS A 21 -4.97 2.03 10.12
N SER A 22 -4.33 1.66 9.00
CA SER A 22 -5.00 0.92 7.91
C SER A 22 -5.78 -0.30 8.41
N LEU A 23 -7.01 -0.48 7.94
CA LEU A 23 -7.76 -1.71 8.24
C LEU A 23 -7.09 -2.86 7.49
N TYR A 24 -7.09 -4.03 8.13
CA TYR A 24 -6.64 -5.27 7.51
C TYR A 24 -7.55 -5.63 6.32
N GLY A 25 -6.98 -6.28 5.30
CA GLY A 25 -7.74 -6.77 4.14
C GLY A 25 -8.22 -5.69 3.16
N LEU A 26 -7.77 -4.44 3.28
CA LEU A 26 -8.04 -3.42 2.26
C LEU A 26 -7.46 -3.87 0.91
N LYS A 27 -8.30 -3.99 -0.11
CA LYS A 27 -7.89 -4.37 -1.47
C LYS A 27 -6.82 -3.44 -2.07
N GLN A 28 -6.81 -2.17 -1.66
CA GLN A 28 -5.83 -1.16 -2.08
C GLN A 28 -4.52 -1.18 -1.29
N ALA A 29 -4.51 -1.81 -0.11
CA ALA A 29 -3.35 -1.78 0.77
C ALA A 29 -2.10 -2.47 0.15
N PRO A 30 -2.24 -3.60 -0.58
CA PRO A 30 -1.15 -4.19 -1.36
C PRO A 30 -0.48 -3.17 -2.29
N ARG A 31 -1.26 -2.45 -3.10
CA ARG A 31 -0.76 -1.45 -4.05
C ARG A 31 -0.03 -0.30 -3.36
N ALA A 32 -0.61 0.24 -2.29
CA ALA A 32 0.00 1.34 -1.53
C ALA A 32 1.33 0.92 -0.89
N TRP A 33 1.43 -0.32 -0.41
CA TRP A 33 2.68 -0.87 0.12
C TRP A 33 3.75 -1.04 -0.94
N PHE A 34 3.41 -1.58 -2.11
CA PHE A 34 4.39 -1.71 -3.19
C PHE A 34 4.91 -0.36 -3.66
N GLN A 35 4.07 0.67 -3.74
CA GLN A 35 4.55 2.01 -4.06
C GLN A 35 5.55 2.55 -3.04
N LYS A 36 5.25 2.41 -1.73
CA LYS A 36 6.15 2.82 -0.65
C LYS A 36 7.46 2.02 -0.63
N LEU A 37 7.38 0.71 -0.83
CA LEU A 37 8.54 -0.15 -0.87
C LEU A 37 9.42 0.18 -2.08
N SER A 38 8.81 0.32 -3.25
CA SER A 38 9.51 0.68 -4.49
C SER A 38 10.24 2.02 -4.33
N SER A 39 9.57 3.07 -3.83
CA SER A 39 10.22 4.35 -3.58
C SER A 39 11.40 4.23 -2.60
N ALA A 40 11.22 3.50 -1.49
CA ALA A 40 12.29 3.30 -0.52
C ALA A 40 13.48 2.52 -1.11
N LEU A 41 13.23 1.51 -1.94
CA LEU A 41 14.28 0.75 -2.62
C LEU A 41 15.03 1.63 -3.62
N LEU A 42 14.33 2.45 -4.39
CA LEU A 42 14.93 3.42 -5.31
C LEU A 42 15.80 4.44 -4.56
N ASP A 43 15.34 4.96 -3.42
CA ASP A 43 16.09 5.91 -2.58
C ASP A 43 17.39 5.29 -2.03
N VAL A 44 17.40 3.98 -1.77
CA VAL A 44 18.59 3.23 -1.32
C VAL A 44 19.53 2.89 -2.48
N GLY A 45 19.12 3.10 -3.73
CA GLY A 45 19.94 2.86 -4.93
C GLY A 45 19.67 1.54 -5.63
N PHE A 46 18.56 0.85 -5.32
CA PHE A 46 18.10 -0.26 -6.15
C PHE A 46 17.49 0.24 -7.45
N VAL A 47 17.59 -0.57 -8.50
CA VAL A 47 16.98 -0.32 -9.80
C VAL A 47 15.92 -1.37 -10.07
N ALA A 48 14.71 -0.93 -10.44
CA ALA A 48 13.65 -1.82 -10.87
C ALA A 48 14.01 -2.47 -12.22
N SER A 49 13.75 -3.76 -12.36
CA SER A 49 13.97 -4.47 -13.62
C SER A 49 12.94 -4.07 -14.67
N ASN A 50 13.41 -3.93 -15.91
CA ASN A 50 12.52 -3.66 -17.06
C ASN A 50 11.68 -4.89 -17.47
N TYR A 51 12.12 -6.09 -17.09
CA TYR A 51 11.45 -7.34 -17.48
C TYR A 51 10.45 -7.84 -16.44
N ASP A 52 10.71 -7.53 -15.16
CA ASP A 52 9.83 -7.91 -14.05
C ASP A 52 9.68 -6.71 -13.08
N PRO A 53 8.49 -6.08 -13.01
CA PRO A 53 8.26 -4.94 -12.12
C PRO A 53 8.33 -5.30 -10.64
N SER A 54 8.38 -6.58 -10.29
CA SER A 54 8.56 -7.06 -8.92
C SER A 54 10.02 -7.33 -8.55
N LEU A 55 10.95 -7.15 -9.48
CA LEU A 55 12.38 -7.42 -9.30
C LEU A 55 13.17 -6.11 -9.15
N PHE A 56 13.97 -6.01 -8.10
CA PHE A 56 14.88 -4.89 -7.83
C PHE A 56 16.31 -5.40 -7.70
N ILE A 57 17.28 -4.69 -8.28
CA ILE A 57 18.68 -5.10 -8.37
C ILE A 57 19.59 -3.96 -7.92
N ALA A 58 20.55 -4.25 -7.04
CA ALA A 58 21.62 -3.33 -6.65
C ALA A 58 22.92 -4.10 -6.43
N HIS A 59 24.01 -3.70 -7.09
CA HIS A 59 25.37 -4.28 -7.01
C HIS A 59 25.43 -5.82 -7.16
N HIS A 60 25.09 -6.57 -6.10
CA HIS A 60 25.10 -8.03 -6.03
C HIS A 60 23.90 -8.58 -5.22
N THR A 61 22.88 -7.76 -4.97
CA THR A 61 21.66 -8.11 -4.25
C THR A 61 20.46 -8.00 -5.18
N ILE A 62 19.66 -9.06 -5.19
CA ILE A 62 18.42 -9.14 -5.95
C ILE A 62 17.29 -9.29 -4.95
N ILE A 63 16.31 -8.40 -5.02
CA ILE A 63 15.09 -8.46 -4.24
C ILE A 63 13.97 -8.79 -5.20
N HIS A 64 13.35 -9.95 -5.02
CA HIS A 64 12.13 -10.34 -5.72
C HIS A 64 10.95 -10.19 -4.79
N TYR A 65 10.01 -9.33 -5.17
CA TYR A 65 8.79 -9.11 -4.43
C TYR A 65 7.69 -10.04 -4.94
N SER A 66 7.50 -11.18 -4.29
CA SER A 66 6.41 -12.08 -4.69
C SER A 66 5.03 -11.47 -4.42
N SER A 67 4.10 -11.61 -5.36
CA SER A 67 2.69 -11.18 -5.21
C SER A 67 2.01 -11.80 -3.97
N TRP A 68 2.53 -12.92 -3.46
CA TRP A 68 2.07 -13.56 -2.23
C TRP A 68 2.44 -12.79 -0.96
N CYS A 69 3.57 -12.06 -0.93
CA CYS A 69 3.91 -11.16 0.18
C CYS A 69 2.94 -9.98 0.29
N MET A 70 2.29 -9.58 -0.81
CA MET A 70 1.27 -8.52 -0.83
C MET A 70 -0.01 -8.92 -0.07
N LEU A 71 -0.31 -10.23 -0.04
CA LEU A 71 -1.47 -10.80 0.65
C LEU A 71 -1.20 -11.10 2.13
N MET A 72 0.07 -11.24 2.55
CA MET A 72 0.44 -11.64 3.91
C MET A 72 0.79 -10.48 4.87
N ILE A 73 0.78 -9.22 4.39
CA ILE A 73 1.05 -8.04 5.23
C ILE A 73 -0.26 -7.41 5.79
N PHE A 74 -1.41 -8.08 5.60
CA PHE A 74 -2.66 -7.78 6.32
C PHE A 74 -3.43 -9.04 6.70
#